data_AF-A0A961EV95-F1
#
_entry.id   AF-A0A961EV95-F1
#
_cell.length_a   1.000
_cell.length_b   1.000
_cell.length_c   1.000
_cell.angle_alpha   90.00
_cell.angle_beta   90.00
_cell.angle_gamma   90.00
#
_symmetry.space_group_name_H-M   'P 1'
#
loop_
_entity.id
_entity.type
_entity.pdbx_description
1 polymer ?
#
loop_
_entity_poly.entity_id
_entity_poly.type
_entity_poly.pdbx_seq_one_letter_code
_entity_poly.pdbx_strand_id
1 'polypeptide(L)'
;LSSSTRVACTTAYCTGGSSEHSGWVLSSNTEYYNSSGQLLMTTNGSGIVDFGSGASLNQPFTTAVSFYWTGLQEDWRLTADTRTDWTVEIAGLPVAGLGAGSVTNNTSLGFFGQNDQCSKSFRFLCVRQ
;
A
#
# COMPACT_ATOMS: atom_id res chain seq x y z
N LEU A 1 0.77 -1.22 25.55
CA LEU A 1 0.71 -2.16 24.41
C LEU A 1 1.11 -1.36 23.18
N SER A 2 2.36 -1.49 22.72
CA SER A 2 2.87 -0.78 21.55
C SER A 2 2.31 -1.45 20.29
N SER A 3 1.34 -0.83 19.64
CA SER A 3 0.94 -1.25 18.28
C SER A 3 2.12 -0.97 17.34
N SER A 4 2.64 -2.02 16.72
CA SER A 4 3.68 -1.97 15.68
C SER A 4 3.11 -1.72 14.28
N THR A 5 1.81 -1.44 14.19
CA THR A 5 1.09 -1.30 12.94
C THR A 5 1.58 -0.05 12.21
N ARG A 6 2.08 -0.25 10.99
CA ARG A 6 2.51 0.85 10.14
C ARG A 6 1.30 1.49 9.47
N VAL A 7 1.11 2.79 9.67
CA VAL A 7 -0.02 3.55 9.13
C VAL A 7 0.54 4.59 8.15
N ALA A 8 0.04 4.57 6.91
CA ALA A 8 0.23 5.68 5.99
C ALA A 8 -0.78 6.79 6.31
N CYS A 9 -2.06 6.58 5.98
CA CYS A 9 -3.08 7.61 6.18
C CYS A 9 -4.19 7.14 7.13
N THR A 10 -4.73 8.09 7.90
CA THR A 10 -5.97 7.96 8.68
C THR A 10 -7.18 8.54 7.93
N THR A 11 -6.93 9.49 7.03
CA THR A 11 -7.85 10.10 6.08
C THR A 11 -7.50 9.65 4.66
N ALA A 12 -8.44 9.74 3.71
CA ALA A 12 -8.15 9.38 2.32
C ALA A 12 -7.00 10.24 1.77
N TYR A 13 -6.01 9.62 1.12
CA TYR A 13 -4.85 10.28 0.51
C TYR A 13 -4.06 11.20 1.45
N CYS A 14 -4.08 10.94 2.76
CA CYS A 14 -3.34 11.72 3.76
C CYS A 14 -3.65 13.23 3.69
N THR A 15 -4.93 13.60 3.57
CA THR A 15 -5.38 15.01 3.51
C THR A 15 -5.10 15.81 4.79
N GLY A 16 -4.88 15.15 5.92
CA GLY A 16 -4.35 15.73 7.15
C GLY A 16 -2.82 15.82 7.21
N GLY A 17 -2.12 15.32 6.19
CA GLY A 17 -0.67 15.46 6.02
C GLY A 17 0.15 14.34 6.68
N SER A 18 1.46 14.55 6.73
CA SER A 18 2.42 13.56 7.23
C SER A 18 2.32 13.25 8.73
N SER A 19 1.57 14.03 9.50
CA SER A 19 1.28 13.74 10.91
C SER A 19 0.38 12.52 11.11
N GLU A 20 -0.25 12.04 10.03
CA GLU A 20 -1.06 10.81 10.05
C GLU A 20 -0.21 9.53 10.11
N HIS A 21 1.08 9.63 9.77
CA HIS A 21 1.97 8.48 9.72
C HIS A 21 2.24 7.90 11.10
N SER A 22 2.21 6.58 11.20
CA SER A 22 2.77 5.83 12.33
C SER A 22 3.70 4.76 11.80
N GLY A 23 5.01 4.87 12.05
CA GLY A 23 5.99 3.90 11.56
C GLY A 23 5.99 3.70 10.04
N TRP A 24 5.56 4.72 9.27
CA TRP A 24 5.46 4.63 7.81
C TRP A 24 6.84 4.49 7.16
N VAL A 25 6.89 3.76 6.04
CA VAL A 25 8.16 3.36 5.42
C VAL A 25 8.60 4.27 4.27
N LEU A 26 7.69 5.03 3.68
CA LEU A 26 8.02 5.94 2.58
C LEU A 26 8.26 7.36 3.10
N SER A 27 9.44 7.88 2.82
CA SER A 27 9.83 9.27 3.02
C SER A 27 9.12 10.22 2.06
N SER A 28 8.87 11.45 2.51
CA SER A 28 8.29 12.55 1.71
C SER A 28 9.21 13.02 0.57
N ASN A 29 8.63 13.47 -0.54
CA ASN A 29 9.35 14.08 -1.68
C ASN A 29 10.53 13.22 -2.17
N THR A 30 10.36 11.90 -2.14
CA THR A 30 11.42 10.92 -2.40
C THR A 30 11.08 10.10 -3.64
N GLU A 31 12.08 9.90 -4.51
CA GLU A 31 12.03 9.02 -5.67
C GLU A 31 12.32 7.58 -5.26
N TYR A 32 11.49 6.64 -5.72
CA TYR A 32 11.66 5.21 -5.48
C TYR A 32 11.88 4.47 -6.79
N TYR A 33 12.93 3.65 -6.82
CA TYR A 33 13.36 2.90 -8.00
C TYR A 33 13.23 1.40 -7.75
N ASN A 34 12.99 0.64 -8.83
CA ASN A 34 13.08 -0.82 -8.77
C ASN A 34 14.55 -1.30 -8.80
N SER A 35 14.75 -2.61 -8.64
CA SER A 35 16.09 -3.23 -8.67
C SER A 35 16.83 -3.06 -10.00
N SER A 36 16.11 -2.72 -11.07
CA SER A 36 16.68 -2.46 -12.40
C SER A 36 17.00 -0.97 -12.62
N GLY A 37 16.82 -0.12 -11.60
CA GLY A 37 17.08 1.31 -11.67
C GLY A 37 16.01 2.15 -12.37
N GLN A 38 14.82 1.59 -12.63
CA GLN A 38 13.71 2.35 -13.22
C GLN A 38 12.93 3.08 -12.14
N LEU A 39 12.61 4.34 -12.37
CA LEU A 39 11.76 5.14 -11.48
C LEU A 39 10.36 4.54 -11.45
N LEU A 40 9.90 4.16 -10.26
CA LEU A 40 8.55 3.64 -10.02
C LEU A 40 7.59 4.77 -9.71
N MET A 41 8.00 5.67 -8.81
CA MET A 41 7.19 6.78 -8.35
C MET A 41 8.03 7.84 -7.66
N THR A 42 7.46 9.05 -7.56
CA THR A 42 7.91 10.11 -6.66
C THR A 42 6.80 10.40 -5.67
N THR A 43 7.11 10.31 -4.39
CA THR A 43 6.15 10.63 -3.32
C THR A 43 5.97 12.13 -3.15
N ASN A 44 4.80 12.55 -2.68
CA ASN A 44 4.50 13.95 -2.33
C ASN A 44 5.03 14.32 -0.93
N GLY A 45 4.66 15.50 -0.43
CA GLY A 45 5.03 15.97 0.92
C GLY A 45 4.52 15.07 2.05
N SER A 46 3.49 14.27 1.80
CA SER A 46 2.96 13.26 2.71
C SER A 46 3.53 11.86 2.46
N GLY A 47 4.61 11.68 1.69
CA GLY A 47 5.24 10.37 1.54
C GLY A 47 4.38 9.33 0.80
N ILE A 48 3.46 9.78 -0.07
CA ILE A 48 2.58 8.91 -0.88
C ILE A 48 2.47 9.39 -2.32
N VAL A 49 1.84 8.61 -3.20
CA VAL A 49 1.34 9.06 -4.51
C VAL A 49 -0.16 9.31 -4.40
N ASP A 50 -0.60 10.56 -4.62
CA ASP A 50 -2.02 10.90 -4.55
C ASP A 50 -2.75 10.58 -5.86
N PHE A 51 -3.25 9.34 -5.98
CA PHE A 51 -4.03 8.91 -7.14
C PHE A 51 -5.36 9.67 -7.28
N GLY A 52 -5.92 10.23 -6.19
CA GLY A 52 -7.14 11.04 -6.22
C GLY A 52 -6.97 12.37 -6.95
N SER A 53 -5.73 12.87 -7.02
CA SER A 53 -5.36 14.06 -7.82
C SER A 53 -5.14 13.77 -9.32
N GLY A 54 -5.27 12.51 -9.75
CA GLY A 54 -4.94 12.08 -11.11
C GLY A 54 -3.48 11.69 -11.32
N ALA A 55 -2.66 11.67 -10.25
CA ALA A 55 -1.30 11.12 -10.33
C ALA A 55 -1.31 9.61 -10.58
N SER A 56 -0.21 9.09 -11.11
CA SER A 56 -0.02 7.66 -11.37
C SER A 56 1.43 7.26 -11.13
N LEU A 57 1.68 5.96 -11.00
CA LEU A 57 3.04 5.43 -10.99
C LEU A 57 3.67 5.58 -12.38
N ASN A 58 4.98 5.86 -12.42
CA ASN A 58 5.75 5.85 -13.67
C ASN A 58 5.87 4.43 -14.23
N GLN A 59 5.92 3.42 -13.36
CA GLN A 59 5.98 2.00 -13.68
C GLN A 59 5.20 1.21 -12.60
N PRO A 60 4.64 0.04 -12.92
CA PRO A 60 4.00 -0.79 -11.89
C PRO A 60 5.02 -1.23 -10.84
N PHE A 61 4.58 -1.37 -9.59
CA PHE A 61 5.47 -1.81 -8.50
C PHE A 61 6.10 -3.19 -8.76
N THR A 62 5.38 -4.07 -9.46
CA THR A 62 5.86 -5.36 -9.91
C THR A 62 5.06 -5.85 -11.11
N THR A 63 5.71 -6.60 -11.99
CA THR A 63 5.07 -7.40 -13.05
C THR A 63 5.24 -8.91 -12.83
N ALA A 64 5.92 -9.31 -11.76
CA ALA A 64 6.29 -10.70 -11.49
C ALA A 64 5.15 -11.53 -10.86
N VAL A 65 4.13 -10.86 -10.33
CA VAL A 65 2.96 -11.48 -9.71
C VAL A 65 1.70 -10.71 -10.09
N SER A 66 0.56 -11.41 -10.18
CA SER A 66 -0.72 -10.75 -10.45
C SER A 66 -1.21 -9.92 -9.26
N PHE A 67 -0.88 -10.34 -8.03
CA PHE A 67 -1.26 -9.62 -6.81
C PHE A 67 -0.21 -9.77 -5.71
N TYR A 68 -0.16 -8.81 -4.79
CA TYR A 68 0.71 -8.80 -3.62
C TYR A 68 0.04 -8.12 -2.42
N TRP A 69 0.48 -8.48 -1.23
CA TRP A 69 0.00 -7.89 0.01
C TRP A 69 0.44 -6.43 0.14
N THR A 70 -0.52 -5.56 0.42
CA THR A 70 -0.28 -4.15 0.76
C THR A 70 -0.85 -3.82 2.14
N GLY A 71 -2.01 -4.39 2.47
CA GLY A 71 -2.77 -4.01 3.66
C GLY A 71 -3.45 -2.65 3.55
N LEU A 72 -3.47 -2.09 2.34
CA LEU A 72 -3.93 -0.73 2.05
C LEU A 72 -5.22 -0.74 1.23
N GLN A 73 -5.98 0.33 1.41
CA GLN A 73 -7.00 0.80 0.50
C GLN A 73 -6.36 1.56 -0.66
N GLU A 74 -7.14 1.75 -1.71
CA GLU A 74 -6.77 2.51 -2.91
C GLU A 74 -6.31 3.95 -2.59
N ASP A 75 -6.67 4.45 -1.41
CA ASP A 75 -6.38 5.78 -0.91
C ASP A 75 -5.38 5.82 0.25
N TRP A 76 -4.52 4.79 0.36
CA TRP A 76 -3.46 4.67 1.37
C TRP A 76 -3.92 4.51 2.82
N ARG A 77 -5.22 4.38 3.09
CA ARG A 77 -5.69 3.98 4.43
C ARG A 77 -5.49 2.49 4.64
N LEU A 78 -5.29 2.06 5.89
CA LEU A 78 -5.24 0.62 6.20
C LEU A 78 -6.61 -0.04 5.99
N THR A 79 -6.61 -1.30 5.56
CA THR A 79 -7.81 -2.15 5.64
C THR A 79 -8.09 -2.56 7.09
N ALA A 80 -9.31 -3.02 7.36
CA ALA A 80 -9.69 -3.39 8.72
C ALA A 80 -8.89 -4.59 9.25
N ASP A 81 -8.58 -5.53 8.36
CA ASP A 81 -7.91 -6.79 8.71
C ASP A 81 -6.45 -6.60 9.12
N THR A 82 -5.73 -5.68 8.48
CA THR A 82 -4.31 -5.40 8.80
C THR A 82 -4.10 -4.65 10.11
N ARG A 83 -5.18 -4.20 10.78
CA ARG A 83 -5.12 -3.66 12.16
C ARG A 83 -4.80 -4.73 13.21
N THR A 84 -4.73 -6.00 12.80
CA THR A 84 -4.32 -7.13 13.64
C THR A 84 -2.86 -7.54 13.41
N ASP A 85 -2.04 -6.66 12.87
CA ASP A 85 -0.59 -6.87 12.67
C ASP A 85 -0.23 -8.10 11.81
N TRP A 86 -1.08 -8.47 10.85
CA TRP A 86 -0.88 -9.64 9.99
C TRP A 86 -0.78 -10.97 10.77
N THR A 87 -1.37 -11.04 11.97
CA THR A 87 -1.22 -12.21 12.86
C THR A 87 -2.39 -13.19 12.81
N VAL A 88 -3.50 -12.80 12.20
CA VAL A 88 -4.72 -13.60 12.17
C VAL A 88 -5.29 -13.70 10.77
N GLU A 89 -5.93 -14.83 10.50
CA GLU A 89 -6.83 -15.01 9.39
C GLU A 89 -8.26 -14.86 9.94
N ILE A 90 -8.95 -13.77 9.58
CA ILE A 90 -10.35 -13.59 9.99
C ILE A 90 -11.25 -13.88 8.79
N ALA A 91 -11.90 -15.04 8.82
CA ALA A 91 -12.89 -15.42 7.81
C ALA A 91 -14.03 -14.40 7.74
N GLY A 92 -14.41 -13.98 6.53
CA GLY A 92 -15.55 -13.10 6.29
C GLY A 92 -15.32 -11.60 6.51
N LEU A 93 -14.10 -11.15 6.78
CA LEU A 93 -13.76 -9.71 6.74
C LEU A 93 -13.46 -9.22 5.33
N PRO A 94 -13.63 -7.92 5.05
CA PRO A 94 -13.12 -7.33 3.83
C PRO A 94 -11.59 -7.47 3.79
N VAL A 95 -11.15 -8.35 2.88
CA VAL A 95 -9.84 -8.49 2.23
C VAL A 95 -8.71 -7.66 2.86
N ALA A 96 -7.67 -8.32 3.40
CA ALA A 96 -6.39 -7.68 3.64
C ALA A 96 -5.93 -7.02 2.32
N GLY A 97 -5.65 -5.72 2.34
CA GLY A 97 -5.47 -4.97 1.08
C GLY A 97 -4.50 -5.65 0.13
N LEU A 98 -4.92 -5.82 -1.12
CA LEU A 98 -4.08 -6.35 -2.20
C LEU A 98 -3.82 -5.29 -3.25
N GLY A 99 -2.57 -5.15 -3.65
CA GLY A 99 -2.21 -4.45 -4.86
C GLY A 99 -2.31 -5.39 -6.05
N ALA A 100 -2.95 -4.94 -7.13
CA ALA A 100 -2.80 -5.59 -8.42
C ALA A 100 -1.39 -5.32 -8.99
N GLY A 101 -0.77 -6.36 -9.52
CA GLY A 101 0.47 -6.25 -10.28
C GLY A 101 0.22 -5.65 -11.67
N SER A 102 1.29 -5.16 -12.30
CA SER A 102 1.30 -4.66 -13.68
C SER A 102 0.35 -3.47 -13.95
N VAL A 103 -0.14 -2.79 -12.92
CA VAL A 103 -0.95 -1.57 -13.02
C VAL A 103 -0.25 -0.38 -12.37
N THR A 104 -0.61 0.82 -12.81
CA THR A 104 0.03 2.09 -12.39
C THR A 104 -0.92 3.06 -11.69
N ASN A 105 -2.16 2.66 -11.44
CA ASN A 105 -3.18 3.46 -10.76
C ASN A 105 -3.39 2.98 -9.31
N ASN A 106 -4.38 3.53 -8.63
CA ASN A 106 -4.73 3.21 -7.25
C ASN A 106 -5.01 1.72 -6.97
N THR A 107 -5.42 0.94 -7.98
CA THR A 107 -5.61 -0.52 -7.83
C THR A 107 -4.30 -1.28 -7.58
N SER A 108 -3.14 -0.64 -7.82
CA SER A 108 -1.83 -1.13 -7.37
C SER A 108 -1.69 -1.13 -5.83
N LEU A 109 -2.59 -0.48 -5.09
CA LEU A 109 -2.61 -0.49 -3.64
C LEU A 109 -3.72 -1.35 -3.07
N GLY A 110 -4.95 -1.17 -3.56
CA GLY A 110 -6.12 -1.88 -3.07
C GLY A 110 -6.97 -2.39 -4.21
N PHE A 111 -7.22 -3.69 -4.28
CA PHE A 111 -8.09 -4.33 -5.24
C PHE A 111 -9.07 -5.22 -4.47
N PHE A 112 -10.27 -4.70 -4.22
CA PHE A 112 -11.21 -5.24 -3.22
C PHE A 112 -12.15 -6.35 -3.71
N GLY A 113 -11.91 -6.92 -4.90
CA GLY A 113 -12.83 -7.85 -5.55
C GLY A 113 -12.71 -9.33 -5.16
N GLN A 114 -12.05 -9.69 -4.06
CA GLN A 114 -11.59 -11.06 -3.81
C GLN A 114 -11.83 -11.51 -2.36
N ASN A 115 -12.92 -12.23 -2.10
CA ASN A 115 -13.49 -12.36 -0.75
C ASN A 115 -12.82 -13.37 0.21
N ASP A 116 -11.77 -14.10 -0.18
CA ASP A 116 -11.16 -15.19 0.64
C ASP A 116 -9.62 -15.21 0.58
N GLN A 117 -8.97 -14.08 0.84
CA GLN A 117 -7.55 -13.93 0.50
C GLN A 117 -6.55 -14.17 1.63
N CYS A 118 -6.93 -14.07 2.90
CA CYS A 118 -5.95 -14.19 4.00
C CYS A 118 -5.39 -15.62 4.15
N SER A 119 -6.14 -16.63 3.70
CA SER A 119 -5.67 -18.02 3.56
C SER A 119 -4.77 -18.26 2.34
N LYS A 120 -4.57 -17.25 1.48
CA LYS A 120 -3.78 -17.37 0.25
C LYS A 120 -2.38 -16.80 0.45
N SER A 121 -1.42 -17.46 -0.18
CA SER A 121 -0.04 -17.00 -0.20
C SER A 121 0.18 -15.94 -1.28
N PHE A 122 0.32 -14.68 -0.88
CA PHE A 122 0.83 -13.60 -1.73
C PHE A 122 2.19 -13.10 -1.23
N ARG A 123 2.91 -12.37 -2.10
CA ARG A 123 4.21 -11.76 -1.76
C ARG A 123 4.01 -10.42 -1.07
N PHE A 124 4.97 -10.03 -0.25
CA PHE A 124 5.15 -8.63 0.15
C PHE A 124 6.16 -7.95 -0.76
N LEU A 125 6.01 -6.64 -0.94
CA LEU A 125 7.04 -5.80 -1.52
C LEU A 125 7.88 -5.18 -0.43
N CYS A 126 9.18 -5.07 -0.67
CA CYS A 126 10.13 -4.46 0.25
C CYS A 126 10.62 -3.13 -0.32
N VAL A 127 10.78 -2.15 0.54
CA VAL A 127 11.38 -0.86 0.22
C VAL A 127 12.62 -0.66 1.08
N ARG A 128 13.67 -0.08 0.49
CA ARG A 128 14.87 0.30 1.23
C ARG A 128 14.59 1.58 2.03
N GLN A 129 14.85 1.54 3.33
CA GLN A 129 14.86 2.71 4.20
C GLN A 129 16.23 3.37 4.24
#